data_AF-A0A922XEM6-F1
#
_entry.id   AF-A0A922XEM6-F1
#
_cell.length_a   1.000
_cell.length_b   1.000
_cell.length_c   1.000
_cell.angle_alpha   90.00
_cell.angle_beta   90.00
_cell.angle_gamma   90.00
#
_symmetry.space_group_name_H-M   'P 1'
#
loop_
_entity.id
_entity.type
_entity.pdbx_description
1 polymer ?
#
loop_
_entity_poly.entity_id
_entity_poly.type
_entity_poly.pdbx_seq_one_letter_code
_entity_poly.pdbx_strand_id
1 'polypeptide(L)'
;MASVLFSFRLVTPVVVVLAGLSSWQPSVAAERPNIVIIVGDDMGYADVGFHGGKQIPTPHLDALAAAGVRCTNGYVSGPYCSPTRAGLLTGRYQTRFGHEFNPGGDVEQGLPVSEKTIADRLKAAGYKTGLVGKWHLGASAERHPNARGFDEFFGFIGGAHPYVAGQGAPIFRNREQVKETEYLTDALGREAAAFIDRHQDEPFFLYLAFNAVHTPMEAQEERLAKFDKIADPKRRQYAAMMSAMDDAIGEVLAKLDADGLSDNTLVFFISDNGGPTMATTATNGSINTPLRGSKRTTLEGGVRVPFLVKWPGKLPAGKAYEQPVIQLDATRTALAAAGVDTAGDEKLEGVDLLPFLAGENNDAPHEALFWRFGPQMAIRQGDWKLVKYDPVVDGGKKGATDARLYNLAEDISEEDNVIAEEPEKAKELQAAWDEWNKSNVPPLWGQNGEGKKQGQGKAKAKRRAAAKTN
;
A
#
# COMPACT_ATOMS: atom_id res chain seq x y z
N MET A 1 -72.60 30.19 62.85
CA MET A 1 -71.55 29.29 63.39
C MET A 1 -70.30 29.45 62.53
N ALA A 2 -69.14 29.28 63.15
CA ALA A 2 -67.77 29.35 62.60
C ALA A 2 -67.12 30.74 62.58
N SER A 3 -66.15 30.87 63.49
CA SER A 3 -65.38 32.05 63.87
C SER A 3 -64.24 32.35 62.92
N VAL A 4 -63.94 33.64 62.73
CA VAL A 4 -62.76 34.16 62.05
C VAL A 4 -61.65 34.34 63.09
N LEU A 5 -60.44 33.83 62.81
CA LEU A 5 -59.21 34.18 63.51
C LEU A 5 -58.07 34.30 62.49
N PHE A 6 -57.55 35.51 62.37
CA PHE A 6 -56.29 35.82 61.68
C PHE A 6 -55.10 35.43 62.56
N SER A 7 -54.04 34.88 61.97
CA SER A 7 -52.71 34.88 62.57
C SER A 7 -51.65 34.91 61.49
N PHE A 8 -50.83 35.97 61.53
CA PHE A 8 -49.63 36.16 60.73
C PHE A 8 -48.56 35.11 61.09
N ARG A 9 -47.86 34.57 60.09
CA ARG A 9 -46.56 33.91 60.28
C ARG A 9 -45.56 34.40 59.25
N LEU A 10 -44.37 34.71 59.76
CA LEU A 10 -43.19 35.21 59.06
C LEU A 10 -42.73 34.29 57.93
N VAL A 11 -42.28 34.91 56.84
CA VAL A 11 -41.60 34.27 55.72
C VAL A 11 -40.10 34.21 56.03
N THR A 12 -39.54 33.00 56.15
CA THR A 12 -38.08 32.78 56.13
C THR A 12 -37.68 32.35 54.72
N PRO A 13 -36.69 32.97 54.06
CA PRO A 13 -36.26 32.51 52.76
C PRO A 13 -35.38 31.26 52.93
N VAL A 14 -35.82 30.13 52.40
CA VAL A 14 -34.98 28.95 52.24
C VAL A 14 -34.07 29.21 51.04
N VAL A 15 -32.79 29.47 51.30
CA VAL A 15 -31.74 29.45 50.27
C VAL A 15 -31.46 27.99 49.95
N VAL A 16 -32.01 27.50 48.84
CA VAL A 16 -31.64 26.21 48.27
C VAL A 16 -30.33 26.42 47.50
N VAL A 17 -29.21 26.02 48.10
CA VAL A 17 -27.94 25.86 47.40
C VAL A 17 -28.07 24.61 46.53
N LEU A 18 -28.42 24.79 45.26
CA LEU A 18 -28.28 23.75 44.24
C LEU A 18 -26.78 23.53 44.02
N ALA A 19 -26.22 22.52 44.68
CA ALA A 19 -24.91 21.99 44.35
C ALA A 19 -24.95 21.54 42.88
N GLY A 20 -24.22 22.25 42.02
CA GLY A 20 -24.05 21.89 40.64
C GLY A 20 -23.35 20.54 40.55
N LEU A 21 -24.13 19.47 40.39
CA LEU A 21 -23.63 18.23 39.84
C LEU A 21 -23.28 18.52 38.39
N SER A 22 -22.04 18.94 38.15
CA SER A 22 -21.43 18.87 36.82
C SER A 22 -21.53 17.42 36.39
N SER A 23 -22.51 17.11 35.54
CA SER A 23 -22.53 15.87 34.78
C SER A 23 -21.23 15.83 34.00
N TRP A 24 -20.29 15.01 34.46
CA TRP A 24 -19.23 14.48 33.62
C TRP A 24 -19.95 13.69 32.52
N GLN A 25 -20.30 14.39 31.44
CA GLN A 25 -20.54 13.69 30.20
C GLN A 25 -19.16 13.19 29.79
N PRO A 26 -18.93 11.87 29.67
CA PRO A 26 -17.77 11.42 28.96
C PRO A 26 -17.89 12.09 27.59
N SER A 27 -16.94 12.98 27.30
CA SER A 27 -16.68 13.34 25.92
C SER A 27 -16.36 12.01 25.27
N VAL A 28 -17.32 11.43 24.56
CA VAL A 28 -17.02 10.43 23.54
C VAL A 28 -16.28 11.22 22.48
N ALA A 29 -15.01 11.52 22.75
CA ALA A 29 -14.07 11.80 21.70
C ALA A 29 -14.21 10.60 20.79
N ALA A 30 -14.69 10.81 19.57
CA ALA A 30 -14.87 9.72 18.61
C ALA A 30 -13.60 8.87 18.66
N GLU A 31 -13.71 7.62 19.12
CA GLU A 31 -12.55 6.81 19.41
C GLU A 31 -11.77 6.65 18.10
N ARG A 32 -10.61 7.30 18.03
CA ARG A 32 -9.77 7.29 16.84
C ARG A 32 -9.43 5.84 16.53
N PRO A 33 -9.67 5.35 15.31
CA PRO A 33 -9.51 3.94 15.00
C PRO A 33 -8.04 3.55 15.00
N ASN A 34 -7.78 2.28 15.20
CA ASN A 34 -6.53 1.68 14.76
C ASN A 34 -6.49 1.62 13.23
N ILE A 35 -5.30 1.67 12.64
CA ILE A 35 -5.11 1.64 11.20
C ILE A 35 -4.13 0.51 10.88
N VAL A 36 -4.53 -0.42 10.03
CA VAL A 36 -3.67 -1.51 9.56
C VAL A 36 -3.65 -1.49 8.03
N ILE A 37 -2.46 -1.32 7.45
CA ILE A 37 -2.24 -1.45 6.01
C ILE A 37 -1.38 -2.68 5.77
N ILE A 38 -1.97 -3.70 5.16
CA ILE A 38 -1.33 -4.96 4.79
C ILE A 38 -0.96 -4.89 3.30
N VAL A 39 0.30 -5.18 2.99
CA VAL A 39 0.82 -5.16 1.61
C VAL A 39 1.44 -6.49 1.24
N GLY A 40 0.94 -7.10 0.16
CA GLY A 40 1.59 -8.20 -0.54
C GLY A 40 2.57 -7.70 -1.60
N ASP A 41 3.50 -8.56 -2.02
CA ASP A 41 4.58 -8.24 -2.97
C ASP A 41 4.51 -9.19 -4.16
N ASP A 42 4.39 -8.65 -5.38
CA ASP A 42 4.32 -9.44 -6.63
C ASP A 42 3.15 -10.43 -6.73
N MET A 43 2.00 -10.13 -6.11
CA MET A 43 0.82 -11.00 -6.22
C MET A 43 0.16 -10.88 -7.59
N GLY A 44 -0.23 -12.03 -8.15
CA GLY A 44 -1.09 -12.09 -9.31
C GLY A 44 -2.53 -11.67 -9.00
N TYR A 45 -3.15 -10.91 -9.90
CA TYR A 45 -4.52 -10.44 -9.72
C TYR A 45 -5.56 -11.58 -9.56
N ALA A 46 -5.32 -12.73 -10.21
CA ALA A 46 -6.22 -13.88 -10.24
C ALA A 46 -5.98 -14.90 -9.12
N ASP A 47 -5.02 -14.64 -8.22
CA ASP A 47 -4.47 -15.64 -7.31
C ASP A 47 -5.15 -15.71 -5.94
N VAL A 48 -6.29 -15.04 -5.81
CA VAL A 48 -7.09 -14.93 -4.59
C VAL A 48 -8.52 -15.36 -4.86
N GLY A 49 -9.16 -16.00 -3.87
CA GLY A 49 -10.52 -16.54 -4.00
C GLY A 49 -11.55 -15.47 -4.31
N PHE A 50 -11.44 -14.29 -3.69
CA PHE A 50 -12.33 -13.16 -3.95
C PHE A 50 -12.21 -12.54 -5.35
N HIS A 51 -11.23 -12.93 -6.18
CA HIS A 51 -11.19 -12.62 -7.62
C HIS A 51 -11.51 -13.83 -8.51
N GLY A 52 -12.03 -14.91 -7.93
CA GLY A 52 -12.40 -16.14 -8.63
C GLY A 52 -11.25 -17.14 -8.79
N GLY A 53 -10.11 -16.92 -8.12
CA GLY A 53 -9.01 -17.88 -8.05
C GLY A 53 -9.46 -19.20 -7.41
N LYS A 54 -9.05 -20.33 -7.99
CA LYS A 54 -9.47 -21.69 -7.55
C LYS A 54 -8.32 -22.59 -7.11
N GLN A 55 -7.09 -22.25 -7.46
CA GLN A 55 -5.92 -23.10 -7.22
C GLN A 55 -5.31 -22.91 -5.83
N ILE A 56 -5.50 -21.73 -5.24
CA ILE A 56 -4.86 -21.32 -3.99
C ILE A 56 -5.99 -20.89 -3.05
N PRO A 57 -6.22 -21.63 -1.95
CA PRO A 57 -7.17 -21.19 -0.94
C PRO A 57 -6.58 -20.00 -0.17
N THR A 58 -7.35 -18.92 -0.08
CA THR A 58 -6.99 -17.71 0.68
C THR A 58 -8.12 -17.37 1.66
N PRO A 59 -8.48 -18.29 2.59
CA PRO A 59 -9.67 -18.14 3.43
C PRO A 59 -9.69 -16.85 4.27
N HIS A 60 -8.54 -16.35 4.71
CA HIS A 60 -8.48 -15.15 5.54
C HIS A 60 -8.66 -13.88 4.73
N LEU A 61 -8.05 -13.80 3.55
CA LEU A 61 -8.31 -12.72 2.59
C LEU A 61 -9.74 -12.75 2.05
N ASP A 62 -10.29 -13.94 1.80
CA ASP A 62 -11.68 -14.10 1.36
C ASP A 62 -12.66 -13.66 2.45
N ALA A 63 -12.37 -13.98 3.72
CA ALA A 63 -13.13 -13.48 4.86
C ALA A 63 -13.02 -11.96 5.02
N LEU A 64 -11.82 -11.39 4.81
CA LEU A 64 -11.63 -9.93 4.79
C LEU A 64 -12.47 -9.26 3.70
N ALA A 65 -12.50 -9.84 2.49
CA ALA A 65 -13.33 -9.36 1.39
C ALA A 65 -14.83 -9.48 1.70
N ALA A 66 -15.27 -10.59 2.30
CA ALA A 66 -16.67 -10.80 2.70
C ALA A 66 -17.10 -9.86 3.84
N ALA A 67 -16.18 -9.46 4.72
CA ALA A 67 -16.45 -8.56 5.83
C ALA A 67 -16.29 -7.07 5.48
N GLY A 68 -15.80 -6.74 4.28
CA GLY A 68 -15.51 -5.37 3.85
C GLY A 68 -15.95 -5.07 2.42
N VAL A 69 -15.24 -4.15 1.79
CA VAL A 69 -15.45 -3.71 0.41
C VAL A 69 -14.29 -4.19 -0.45
N ARG A 70 -14.63 -4.88 -1.54
CA ARG A 70 -13.70 -5.32 -2.59
C ARG A 70 -13.67 -4.30 -3.72
N CYS A 71 -12.56 -3.58 -3.88
CA CYS A 71 -12.38 -2.61 -4.95
C CYS A 71 -11.94 -3.35 -6.23
N THR A 72 -12.86 -3.60 -7.15
CA THR A 72 -12.58 -4.38 -8.37
C THR A 72 -11.67 -3.60 -9.33
N ASN A 73 -11.72 -2.27 -9.29
CA ASN A 73 -10.84 -1.35 -10.02
C ASN A 73 -9.81 -0.69 -9.07
N GLY A 74 -9.12 -1.49 -8.24
CA GLY A 74 -8.05 -1.03 -7.35
C GLY A 74 -6.68 -0.96 -8.03
N TYR A 75 -6.01 0.18 -7.93
CA TYR A 75 -4.76 0.47 -8.61
C TYR A 75 -3.59 0.81 -7.67
N VAL A 76 -2.37 0.60 -8.14
CA VAL A 76 -1.15 1.17 -7.56
C VAL A 76 -0.59 2.27 -8.46
N SER A 77 0.17 3.21 -7.90
CA SER A 77 0.65 4.41 -8.61
C SER A 77 1.81 4.18 -9.58
N GLY A 78 2.29 2.96 -9.69
CA GLY A 78 3.38 2.55 -10.57
C GLY A 78 3.40 1.02 -10.73
N PRO A 79 4.15 0.46 -11.67
CA PRO A 79 4.17 -0.99 -11.88
C PRO A 79 5.36 -1.68 -11.19
N TYR A 80 5.94 -1.09 -10.13
CA TYR A 80 7.22 -1.53 -9.57
C TYR A 80 7.36 -1.23 -8.07
N CYS A 81 7.89 -2.19 -7.31
CA CYS A 81 7.82 -2.26 -5.84
C CYS A 81 8.14 -0.96 -5.07
N SER A 82 9.36 -0.42 -5.19
CA SER A 82 9.78 0.73 -4.36
C SER A 82 9.05 2.02 -4.77
N PRO A 83 8.88 2.32 -6.08
CA PRO A 83 8.00 3.40 -6.54
C PRO A 83 6.60 3.38 -5.94
N THR A 84 5.95 2.22 -5.91
CA THR A 84 4.59 2.12 -5.36
C THR A 84 4.60 2.26 -3.84
N ARG A 85 5.54 1.65 -3.12
CA ARG A 85 5.67 1.86 -1.67
C ARG A 85 5.92 3.32 -1.30
N ALA A 86 6.73 4.03 -2.10
CA ALA A 86 6.96 5.46 -1.94
C ALA A 86 5.66 6.25 -2.14
N GLY A 87 4.88 5.91 -3.17
CA GLY A 87 3.60 6.55 -3.43
C GLY A 87 2.59 6.31 -2.31
N LEU A 88 2.41 5.04 -1.90
CA LEU A 88 1.55 4.65 -0.78
C LEU A 88 1.91 5.45 0.47
N LEU A 89 3.15 5.36 0.94
CA LEU A 89 3.53 5.97 2.21
C LEU A 89 3.53 7.50 2.19
N THR A 90 3.55 8.15 1.03
CA THR A 90 3.47 9.62 0.94
C THR A 90 2.07 10.13 0.58
N GLY A 91 1.18 9.26 0.06
CA GLY A 91 -0.11 9.65 -0.51
C GLY A 91 0.03 10.49 -1.78
N ARG A 92 1.16 10.37 -2.50
CA ARG A 92 1.54 11.24 -3.62
C ARG A 92 2.14 10.42 -4.76
N TYR A 93 1.97 10.84 -6.01
CA TYR A 93 2.65 10.17 -7.11
C TYR A 93 4.17 10.25 -6.95
N GLN A 94 4.83 9.09 -6.97
CA GLN A 94 6.27 9.00 -6.73
C GLN A 94 7.13 9.70 -7.79
N THR A 95 6.57 9.96 -8.97
CA THR A 95 7.19 10.73 -10.05
C THR A 95 7.30 12.21 -9.74
N ARG A 96 6.50 12.73 -8.79
CA ARG A 96 6.58 14.12 -8.29
C ARG A 96 7.90 14.43 -7.60
N PHE A 97 8.55 13.40 -7.07
CA PHE A 97 9.83 13.49 -6.36
C PHE A 97 10.87 12.51 -6.90
N GLY A 98 10.70 12.06 -8.16
CA GLY A 98 11.69 11.34 -8.95
C GLY A 98 12.01 9.91 -8.48
N HIS A 99 11.16 9.30 -7.65
CA HIS A 99 11.31 7.92 -7.16
C HIS A 99 10.65 6.93 -8.12
N GLU A 100 11.13 6.89 -9.36
CA GLU A 100 10.48 6.15 -10.45
C GLU A 100 10.96 4.70 -10.60
N PHE A 101 12.13 4.37 -10.06
CA PHE A 101 12.73 3.04 -10.15
C PHE A 101 13.10 2.50 -8.76
N ASN A 102 13.36 1.20 -8.65
CA ASN A 102 13.88 0.62 -7.41
C ASN A 102 15.31 1.15 -7.11
N PRO A 103 15.63 1.45 -5.85
CA PRO A 103 16.99 1.79 -5.45
C PRO A 103 17.92 0.59 -5.65
N GLY A 104 19.11 0.81 -6.23
CA GLY A 104 20.07 -0.23 -6.60
C GLY A 104 21.17 -0.50 -5.57
N GLY A 105 21.25 0.29 -4.50
CA GLY A 105 22.21 0.11 -3.39
C GLY A 105 23.07 1.32 -3.03
N ASP A 106 22.97 2.42 -3.79
CA ASP A 106 23.56 3.70 -3.39
C ASP A 106 22.84 4.22 -2.13
N VAL A 107 23.60 4.68 -1.13
CA VAL A 107 23.09 5.17 0.16
C VAL A 107 22.17 6.39 -0.01
N GLU A 108 22.35 7.14 -1.10
CA GLU A 108 21.51 8.28 -1.43
C GLU A 108 20.20 7.92 -2.14
N GLN A 109 20.08 6.69 -2.64
CA GLN A 109 18.86 6.22 -3.29
C GLN A 109 17.84 5.74 -2.25
N GLY A 110 16.60 6.18 -2.41
CA GLY A 110 15.51 5.91 -1.50
C GLY A 110 14.54 7.09 -1.43
N LEU A 111 13.52 6.97 -0.59
CA LEU A 111 12.50 8.00 -0.45
C LEU A 111 13.17 9.31 -0.02
N PRO A 112 13.04 10.42 -0.79
CA PRO A 112 13.64 11.69 -0.41
C PRO A 112 13.21 12.09 1.00
N VAL A 113 14.16 12.54 1.82
CA VAL A 113 13.90 12.91 3.24
C VAL A 113 12.99 14.13 3.39
N SER A 114 12.78 14.88 2.30
CA SER A 114 11.81 15.99 2.22
C SER A 114 10.36 15.54 2.16
N GLU A 115 10.09 14.29 1.77
CA GLU A 115 8.74 13.74 1.74
C GLU A 115 8.37 13.21 3.13
N LYS A 116 7.21 13.63 3.63
CA LYS A 116 6.65 13.15 4.89
C LYS A 116 5.84 11.89 4.64
N THR A 117 6.05 10.87 5.46
CA THR A 117 5.27 9.63 5.36
C THR A 117 3.93 9.75 6.10
N ILE A 118 3.01 8.83 5.83
CA ILE A 118 1.81 8.61 6.64
C ILE A 118 2.18 8.35 8.10
N ALA A 119 3.28 7.63 8.39
CA ALA A 119 3.74 7.38 9.74
C ALA A 119 4.18 8.68 10.43
N ASP A 120 4.91 9.58 9.75
CA ASP A 120 5.27 10.89 10.29
C ASP A 120 4.01 11.69 10.69
N ARG A 121 2.98 11.63 9.84
CA ARG A 121 1.71 12.35 10.03
C ARG A 121 0.88 11.76 11.17
N LEU A 122 0.69 10.44 11.20
CA LEU A 122 -0.07 9.76 12.25
C LEU A 122 0.64 9.83 13.60
N LYS A 123 1.97 9.71 13.63
CA LYS A 123 2.76 9.93 14.84
C LYS A 123 2.59 11.35 15.39
N ALA A 124 2.58 12.37 14.52
CA ALA A 124 2.28 13.74 14.94
C ALA A 124 0.84 13.90 15.48
N ALA A 125 -0.10 13.06 15.03
CA ALA A 125 -1.45 12.97 15.58
C ALA A 125 -1.54 12.12 16.86
N GLY A 126 -0.42 11.58 17.37
CA GLY A 126 -0.38 10.81 18.62
C GLY A 126 -0.67 9.33 18.47
N TYR A 127 -0.52 8.77 17.27
CA TYR A 127 -0.55 7.33 17.05
C TYR A 127 0.80 6.68 17.39
N LYS A 128 0.76 5.44 17.85
CA LYS A 128 1.92 4.54 17.78
C LYS A 128 2.07 4.02 16.36
N THR A 129 3.31 3.89 15.89
CA THR A 129 3.57 3.56 14.49
C THR A 129 4.53 2.38 14.36
N GLY A 130 4.09 1.33 13.69
CA GLY A 130 4.84 0.10 13.47
C GLY A 130 5.01 -0.21 11.99
N LEU A 131 6.22 -0.63 11.60
CA LEU A 131 6.47 -1.27 10.32
C LEU A 131 6.92 -2.71 10.55
N VAL A 132 6.26 -3.66 9.90
CA VAL A 132 6.68 -5.07 9.91
C VAL A 132 6.91 -5.53 8.48
N GLY A 133 8.13 -5.94 8.14
CA GLY A 133 8.50 -6.53 6.86
C GLY A 133 9.41 -5.68 5.95
N LYS A 134 9.08 -5.63 4.66
CA LYS A 134 9.89 -5.04 3.59
C LYS A 134 9.83 -3.52 3.60
N TRP A 135 10.99 -2.87 3.75
CA TRP A 135 11.10 -1.42 3.64
C TRP A 135 11.28 -0.94 2.18
N HIS A 136 12.42 -1.26 1.56
CA HIS A 136 12.75 -0.93 0.18
C HIS A 136 12.77 0.57 -0.19
N LEU A 137 12.88 1.47 0.80
CA LEU A 137 12.85 2.94 0.58
C LEU A 137 14.15 3.64 1.00
N GLY A 138 15.25 2.92 1.03
CA GLY A 138 16.60 3.45 1.27
C GLY A 138 17.22 2.93 2.55
N ALA A 139 18.56 2.88 2.58
CA ALA A 139 19.33 2.25 3.65
C ALA A 139 20.11 3.23 4.53
N SER A 140 20.13 4.52 4.20
CA SER A 140 20.82 5.53 5.03
C SER A 140 20.14 5.71 6.38
N ALA A 141 20.87 6.25 7.37
CA ALA A 141 20.34 6.47 8.71
C ALA A 141 19.09 7.37 8.73
N GLU A 142 19.02 8.35 7.82
CA GLU A 142 17.90 9.28 7.62
C GLU A 142 16.75 8.66 6.83
N ARG A 143 17.01 7.62 6.02
CA ARG A 143 16.00 6.89 5.24
C ARG A 143 15.52 5.60 5.91
N HIS A 144 16.10 5.24 7.06
CA HIS A 144 15.70 4.10 7.88
C HIS A 144 14.25 4.26 8.39
N PRO A 145 13.43 3.19 8.52
CA PRO A 145 12.04 3.29 9.01
C PRO A 145 11.88 4.16 10.26
N ASN A 146 12.74 3.98 11.28
CA ASN A 146 12.68 4.78 12.50
C ASN A 146 12.99 6.29 12.34
N ALA A 147 13.57 6.70 11.22
CA ALA A 147 13.74 8.11 10.87
C ALA A 147 12.60 8.65 9.99
N ARG A 148 11.68 7.78 9.54
CA ARG A 148 10.59 8.08 8.60
C ARG A 148 9.22 7.88 9.24
N GLY A 149 9.14 8.17 10.53
CA GLY A 149 7.89 8.22 11.28
C GLY A 149 7.57 6.98 12.10
N PHE A 150 8.22 5.83 11.87
CA PHE A 150 7.90 4.60 12.57
C PHE A 150 8.59 4.50 13.95
N ASP A 151 7.82 4.31 15.02
CA ASP A 151 8.34 4.05 16.36
C ASP A 151 9.01 2.69 16.45
N GLU A 152 8.36 1.68 15.86
CA GLU A 152 8.83 0.30 15.85
C GLU A 152 9.04 -0.21 14.42
N PHE A 153 10.12 -0.96 14.22
CA PHE A 153 10.40 -1.66 12.97
C PHE A 153 10.82 -3.09 13.27
N PHE A 154 10.24 -4.05 12.55
CA PHE A 154 10.77 -5.40 12.45
C PHE A 154 10.82 -5.82 10.99
N GLY A 155 11.98 -6.19 10.45
CA GLY A 155 12.05 -6.66 9.06
C GLY A 155 13.37 -6.34 8.38
N PHE A 156 13.34 -6.07 7.07
CA PHE A 156 14.55 -5.88 6.28
C PHE A 156 14.49 -4.64 5.38
N ILE A 157 15.65 -4.05 5.14
CA ILE A 157 15.80 -2.77 4.44
C ILE A 157 15.70 -2.90 2.91
N GLY A 158 16.21 -4.02 2.38
CA GLY A 158 16.35 -4.27 0.94
C GLY A 158 15.02 -4.48 0.19
N GLY A 159 15.15 -4.77 -1.11
CA GLY A 159 14.00 -5.01 -2.00
C GLY A 159 13.51 -6.45 -2.06
N ALA A 160 14.27 -7.41 -1.51
CA ALA A 160 13.92 -8.82 -1.42
C ALA A 160 14.72 -9.47 -0.29
N HIS A 161 14.24 -10.60 0.20
CA HIS A 161 14.89 -11.39 1.25
C HIS A 161 14.56 -12.88 1.07
N PRO A 162 15.50 -13.81 1.33
CA PRO A 162 15.18 -15.22 1.51
C PRO A 162 14.12 -15.44 2.60
N TYR A 163 13.33 -16.48 2.48
CA TYR A 163 12.28 -16.79 3.47
C TYR A 163 12.76 -17.79 4.50
N VAL A 164 13.74 -18.62 4.15
CA VAL A 164 14.32 -19.60 5.08
C VAL A 164 15.15 -18.86 6.14
N ALA A 165 14.91 -19.20 7.40
CA ALA A 165 15.60 -18.62 8.55
C ALA A 165 17.13 -18.69 8.42
N GLY A 166 17.81 -17.66 8.93
CA GLY A 166 19.27 -17.58 8.95
C GLY A 166 19.95 -17.34 7.59
N GLN A 167 19.19 -17.06 6.53
CA GLN A 167 19.71 -16.70 5.21
C GLN A 167 19.47 -15.22 4.88
N GLY A 168 20.29 -14.66 3.99
CA GLY A 168 20.08 -13.31 3.45
C GLY A 168 20.78 -12.20 4.23
N ALA A 169 20.25 -10.99 4.09
CA ALA A 169 20.74 -9.81 4.80
C ALA A 169 20.25 -9.85 6.27
N PRO A 170 20.72 -8.96 7.15
CA PRO A 170 20.18 -8.91 8.50
C PRO A 170 18.69 -8.55 8.52
N ILE A 171 17.93 -9.25 9.37
CA ILE A 171 16.65 -8.76 9.89
C ILE A 171 16.96 -7.80 11.03
N PHE A 172 16.18 -6.74 11.13
CA PHE A 172 16.33 -5.70 12.13
C PHE A 172 15.12 -5.66 13.05
N ARG A 173 15.35 -5.41 14.33
CA ARG A 173 14.37 -4.83 15.26
C ARG A 173 14.84 -3.41 15.56
N ASN A 174 14.08 -2.42 15.10
CA ASN A 174 14.53 -1.04 15.00
C ASN A 174 15.87 -0.97 14.26
N ARG A 175 16.93 -0.48 14.91
CA ARG A 175 18.27 -0.37 14.32
C ARG A 175 19.17 -1.55 14.66
N GLU A 176 18.71 -2.46 15.51
CA GLU A 176 19.48 -3.60 15.99
C GLU A 176 19.25 -4.82 15.11
N GLN A 177 20.33 -5.51 14.75
CA GLN A 177 20.22 -6.77 14.00
C GLN A 177 19.74 -7.88 14.92
N VAL A 178 18.81 -8.69 14.44
CA VAL A 178 18.27 -9.84 15.15
C VAL A 178 18.45 -11.11 14.33
N LYS A 179 18.62 -12.24 15.03
CA LYS A 179 18.64 -13.55 14.42
C LYS A 179 17.21 -14.09 14.38
N GLU A 180 16.59 -14.04 13.20
CA GLU A 180 15.28 -14.68 12.98
C GLU A 180 15.46 -16.19 12.77
N THR A 181 14.57 -16.97 13.37
CA THR A 181 14.62 -18.44 13.42
C THR A 181 13.46 -19.10 12.70
N GLU A 182 12.39 -18.37 12.42
CA GLU A 182 11.20 -18.86 11.72
C GLU A 182 11.25 -18.54 10.22
N TYR A 183 10.35 -19.17 9.46
CA TYR A 183 10.11 -18.79 8.08
C TYR A 183 9.61 -17.35 8.03
N LEU A 184 10.22 -16.51 7.19
CA LEU A 184 10.07 -15.07 7.28
C LEU A 184 8.61 -14.61 7.25
N THR A 185 7.77 -15.20 6.40
CA THR A 185 6.35 -14.84 6.33
C THR A 185 5.61 -15.08 7.65
N ASP A 186 5.88 -16.22 8.30
CA ASP A 186 5.29 -16.54 9.61
C ASP A 186 5.82 -15.56 10.68
N ALA A 187 7.13 -15.28 10.67
CA ALA A 187 7.74 -14.30 11.58
C ALA A 187 7.15 -12.90 11.44
N LEU A 188 6.82 -12.46 10.22
CA LEU A 188 6.16 -11.17 10.00
C LEU A 188 4.72 -11.15 10.54
N GLY A 189 3.97 -12.25 10.41
CA GLY A 189 2.64 -12.39 11.05
C GLY A 189 2.72 -12.32 12.58
N ARG A 190 3.63 -13.11 13.17
CA ARG A 190 3.93 -13.12 14.61
C ARG A 190 4.27 -11.73 15.15
N GLU A 191 5.17 -11.00 14.48
CA GLU A 191 5.61 -9.68 14.94
C GLU A 191 4.55 -8.60 14.77
N ALA A 192 3.69 -8.71 13.75
CA ALA A 192 2.52 -7.87 13.59
C ALA A 192 1.50 -8.08 14.71
N ALA A 193 1.16 -9.34 15.03
CA ALA A 193 0.29 -9.66 16.15
C ALA A 193 0.89 -9.20 17.50
N ALA A 194 2.20 -9.36 17.68
CA ALA A 194 2.89 -8.87 18.87
C ALA A 194 2.91 -7.33 18.97
N PHE A 195 2.98 -6.60 17.85
CA PHE A 195 2.85 -5.14 17.83
C PHE A 195 1.45 -4.70 18.30
N ILE A 196 0.40 -5.36 17.80
CA ILE A 196 -0.98 -5.09 18.23
C ILE A 196 -1.11 -5.34 19.74
N ASP A 197 -0.60 -6.48 20.24
CA ASP A 197 -0.64 -6.81 21.66
C ASP A 197 -0.01 -5.73 22.56
N ARG A 198 1.14 -5.17 22.14
CA ARG A 198 1.85 -4.11 22.88
C ARG A 198 1.11 -2.78 22.92
N HIS A 199 0.22 -2.52 21.95
CA HIS A 199 -0.42 -1.22 21.76
C HIS A 199 -1.95 -1.29 21.76
N GLN A 200 -2.54 -2.36 22.31
CA GLN A 200 -4.00 -2.55 22.30
C GLN A 200 -4.78 -1.45 23.05
N ASP A 201 -4.14 -0.74 23.99
CA ASP A 201 -4.76 0.32 24.81
C ASP A 201 -4.59 1.74 24.23
N GLU A 202 -3.98 1.90 23.05
CA GLU A 202 -3.75 3.19 22.41
C GLU A 202 -3.91 3.12 20.87
N PRO A 203 -4.30 4.20 20.17
CA PRO A 203 -4.46 4.14 18.73
C PRO A 203 -3.11 3.88 18.04
N PHE A 204 -3.08 2.88 17.16
CA PHE A 204 -1.87 2.51 16.43
C PHE A 204 -2.07 2.51 14.91
N PHE A 205 -0.95 2.67 14.21
CA PHE A 205 -0.79 2.47 12.78
C PHE A 205 0.22 1.34 12.56
N LEU A 206 -0.23 0.26 11.94
CA LEU A 206 0.60 -0.87 11.54
C LEU A 206 0.69 -0.94 10.02
N TYR A 207 1.90 -0.82 9.48
CA TYR A 207 2.22 -1.12 8.09
C TYR A 207 2.88 -2.51 8.01
N LEU A 208 2.09 -3.51 7.65
CA LEU A 208 2.53 -4.90 7.49
C LEU A 208 2.84 -5.17 6.01
N ALA A 209 4.12 -5.07 5.67
CA ALA A 209 4.64 -5.16 4.32
C ALA A 209 5.31 -6.51 4.07
N PHE A 210 4.55 -7.53 3.70
CA PHE A 210 5.13 -8.82 3.33
C PHE A 210 6.09 -8.68 2.14
N ASN A 211 7.10 -9.55 2.12
CA ASN A 211 7.84 -9.86 0.90
C ASN A 211 7.20 -11.03 0.15
N ALA A 212 6.35 -11.82 0.82
CA ALA A 212 5.49 -12.79 0.15
C ALA A 212 4.61 -12.05 -0.86
N VAL A 213 4.55 -12.47 -2.12
CA VAL A 213 5.04 -13.72 -2.73
C VAL A 213 6.13 -13.46 -3.78
N HIS A 214 6.98 -12.48 -3.52
CA HIS A 214 8.14 -12.14 -4.34
C HIS A 214 9.20 -13.25 -4.29
N THR A 215 10.01 -13.34 -5.34
CA THR A 215 11.21 -14.22 -5.36
C THR A 215 12.21 -13.90 -4.22
N PRO A 216 13.05 -14.85 -3.77
CA PRO A 216 13.22 -16.22 -4.27
C PRO A 216 12.02 -17.13 -3.97
N MET A 217 11.85 -18.19 -4.76
CA MET A 217 10.74 -19.13 -4.61
C MET A 217 11.07 -20.18 -3.54
N GLU A 218 10.77 -19.86 -2.29
CA GLU A 218 11.11 -20.68 -1.13
C GLU A 218 9.87 -20.93 -0.28
N ALA A 219 9.45 -22.19 -0.17
CA ALA A 219 8.33 -22.61 0.65
C ALA A 219 8.74 -23.83 1.49
N GLN A 220 8.19 -23.94 2.70
CA GLN A 220 8.38 -25.11 3.57
C GLN A 220 7.79 -26.36 2.92
N GLU A 221 8.44 -27.52 3.09
CA GLU A 221 8.03 -28.80 2.49
C GLU A 221 6.59 -29.18 2.87
N GLU A 222 6.21 -28.94 4.13
CA GLU A 222 4.88 -29.22 4.67
C GLU A 222 3.79 -28.41 3.95
N ARG A 223 4.08 -27.15 3.62
CA ARG A 223 3.17 -26.27 2.89
C ARG A 223 3.12 -26.66 1.41
N LEU A 224 4.25 -27.00 0.81
CA LEU A 224 4.33 -27.50 -0.58
C LEU A 224 3.48 -28.76 -0.78
N ALA A 225 3.45 -29.66 0.21
CA ALA A 225 2.67 -30.89 0.15
C ALA A 225 1.15 -30.65 0.02
N LYS A 226 0.63 -29.50 0.50
CA LYS A 226 -0.79 -29.12 0.35
C LYS A 226 -1.19 -28.83 -1.11
N PHE A 227 -0.21 -28.64 -1.99
CA PHE A 227 -0.40 -28.21 -3.39
C PHE A 227 0.14 -29.24 -4.40
N ASP A 228 0.23 -30.51 -4.03
CA ASP A 228 0.75 -31.61 -4.86
C ASP A 228 0.06 -31.74 -6.24
N LYS A 229 -1.23 -31.37 -6.33
CA LYS A 229 -2.02 -31.34 -7.57
C LYS A 229 -1.58 -30.25 -8.56
N ILE A 230 -0.84 -29.24 -8.14
CA ILE A 230 -0.29 -28.21 -9.03
C ILE A 230 0.97 -28.79 -9.68
N ALA A 231 0.92 -29.07 -11.00
CA ALA A 231 2.02 -29.73 -11.71
C ALA A 231 3.25 -28.84 -11.89
N ASP A 232 3.06 -27.56 -12.21
CA ASP A 232 4.17 -26.61 -12.38
C ASP A 232 4.86 -26.32 -11.03
N PRO A 233 6.16 -26.63 -10.86
CA PRO A 233 6.83 -26.51 -9.58
C PRO A 233 6.86 -25.07 -9.04
N LYS A 234 7.03 -24.08 -9.93
CA LYS A 234 7.08 -22.66 -9.55
C LYS A 234 5.72 -22.19 -9.05
N ARG A 235 4.64 -22.54 -9.75
CA ARG A 235 3.26 -22.28 -9.33
C ARG A 235 2.92 -22.98 -8.02
N ARG A 236 3.43 -24.19 -7.80
CA ARG A 236 3.27 -24.91 -6.52
C ARG A 236 3.97 -24.18 -5.38
N GLN A 237 5.20 -23.71 -5.59
CA GLN A 237 5.92 -22.88 -4.61
C GLN A 237 5.17 -21.58 -4.33
N TYR A 238 4.72 -20.89 -5.38
CA TYR A 238 3.90 -19.69 -5.27
C TYR A 238 2.64 -19.92 -4.43
N ALA A 239 1.89 -20.99 -4.70
CA ALA A 239 0.69 -21.34 -3.95
C ALA A 239 0.98 -21.60 -2.46
N ALA A 240 2.09 -22.28 -2.15
CA ALA A 240 2.51 -22.51 -0.78
C ALA A 240 2.92 -21.22 -0.05
N MET A 241 3.61 -20.30 -0.74
CA MET A 241 3.98 -18.98 -0.19
C MET A 241 2.75 -18.07 0.00
N MET A 242 1.81 -18.10 -0.94
CA MET A 242 0.53 -17.38 -0.83
C MET A 242 -0.28 -17.88 0.37
N SER A 243 -0.36 -19.20 0.55
CA SER A 243 -1.03 -19.79 1.72
C SER A 243 -0.35 -19.42 3.03
N ALA A 244 0.98 -19.33 3.08
CA ALA A 244 1.68 -18.86 4.29
C ALA A 244 1.35 -17.40 4.61
N MET A 245 1.27 -16.54 3.59
CA MET A 245 0.89 -15.15 3.78
C MET A 245 -0.57 -15.01 4.22
N ASP A 246 -1.49 -15.79 3.65
CA ASP A 246 -2.90 -15.79 4.07
C ASP A 246 -3.05 -16.25 5.53
N ASP A 247 -2.34 -17.31 5.95
CA ASP A 247 -2.31 -17.77 7.34
C ASP A 247 -1.80 -16.65 8.28
N ALA A 248 -0.68 -15.99 7.92
CA ALA A 248 -0.11 -14.90 8.70
C ALA A 248 -1.04 -13.67 8.79
N ILE A 249 -1.79 -13.38 7.73
CA ILE A 249 -2.85 -12.36 7.75
C ILE A 249 -3.98 -12.80 8.69
N GLY A 250 -4.35 -14.07 8.65
CA GLY A 250 -5.33 -14.67 9.56
C GLY A 250 -4.97 -14.48 11.03
N GLU A 251 -3.71 -14.69 11.40
CA GLU A 251 -3.21 -14.46 12.77
C GLU A 251 -3.37 -12.99 13.20
N VAL A 252 -3.04 -12.04 12.33
CA VAL A 252 -3.17 -10.60 12.61
C VAL A 252 -4.64 -10.20 12.77
N LEU A 253 -5.52 -10.66 11.89
CA LEU A 253 -6.96 -10.38 11.99
C LEU A 253 -7.57 -11.03 13.23
N ALA A 254 -7.19 -12.27 13.54
CA ALA A 254 -7.63 -12.96 14.75
C ALA A 254 -7.15 -12.26 16.03
N LYS A 255 -5.96 -11.65 16.01
CA LYS A 255 -5.47 -10.86 17.14
C LYS A 255 -6.32 -9.61 17.36
N LEU A 256 -6.68 -8.87 16.30
CA LEU A 256 -7.61 -7.74 16.39
C LEU A 256 -8.97 -8.16 16.97
N ASP A 257 -9.49 -9.32 16.56
CA ASP A 257 -10.75 -9.86 17.07
C ASP A 257 -10.63 -10.26 18.55
N ALA A 258 -9.56 -10.96 18.92
CA ALA A 258 -9.34 -11.45 20.29
C ALA A 258 -9.19 -10.33 21.32
N ASP A 259 -8.57 -9.21 20.91
CA ASP A 259 -8.37 -8.04 21.76
C ASP A 259 -9.57 -7.05 21.70
N GLY A 260 -10.63 -7.38 20.95
CA GLY A 260 -11.82 -6.53 20.83
C GLY A 260 -11.60 -5.25 20.01
N LEU A 261 -10.57 -5.20 19.17
CA LEU A 261 -10.16 -4.02 18.41
C LEU A 261 -10.80 -3.94 17.02
N SER A 262 -11.32 -5.05 16.51
CA SER A 262 -11.78 -5.17 15.12
C SER A 262 -12.84 -4.16 14.69
N ASP A 263 -13.80 -3.83 15.57
CA ASP A 263 -14.89 -2.91 15.23
C ASP A 263 -14.40 -1.46 15.05
N ASN A 264 -13.27 -1.12 15.67
CA ASN A 264 -12.64 0.19 15.55
C ASN A 264 -11.25 0.14 14.89
N THR A 265 -11.07 -0.75 13.91
CA THR A 265 -9.85 -0.83 13.11
C THR A 265 -10.17 -0.69 11.62
N LEU A 266 -9.56 0.29 10.96
CA LEU A 266 -9.55 0.43 9.52
C LEU A 266 -8.43 -0.46 8.93
N VAL A 267 -8.81 -1.45 8.14
CA VAL A 267 -7.89 -2.40 7.51
C VAL A 267 -7.89 -2.24 5.99
N PHE A 268 -6.70 -2.07 5.41
CA PHE A 268 -6.46 -2.18 3.97
C PHE A 268 -5.66 -3.44 3.66
N PHE A 269 -5.98 -4.10 2.55
CA PHE A 269 -5.11 -5.09 1.91
C PHE A 269 -4.86 -4.69 0.46
N ILE A 270 -3.59 -4.57 0.05
CA ILE A 270 -3.17 -4.09 -1.28
C ILE A 270 -1.95 -4.90 -1.76
N SER A 271 -1.88 -5.34 -3.03
CA SER A 271 -0.59 -5.79 -3.60
C SER A 271 0.22 -4.60 -4.10
N ASP A 272 1.55 -4.58 -3.90
CA ASP A 272 2.38 -3.42 -4.27
C ASP A 272 2.50 -3.20 -5.78
N ASN A 273 2.31 -4.24 -6.59
CA ASN A 273 2.17 -4.21 -8.04
C ASN A 273 1.53 -5.51 -8.54
N GLY A 274 1.23 -5.58 -9.84
CA GLY A 274 0.78 -6.83 -10.48
C GLY A 274 1.87 -7.91 -10.53
N GLY A 275 1.47 -9.16 -10.77
CA GLY A 275 2.36 -10.32 -10.75
C GLY A 275 3.42 -10.29 -11.87
N PRO A 276 4.67 -10.74 -11.62
CA PRO A 276 5.73 -10.82 -12.63
C PRO A 276 5.54 -12.04 -13.54
N THR A 277 5.04 -11.80 -14.76
CA THR A 277 4.76 -12.83 -15.76
C THR A 277 5.64 -12.72 -17.02
N MET A 278 6.34 -11.59 -17.22
CA MET A 278 7.17 -11.40 -18.42
C MET A 278 8.63 -11.85 -18.24
N ALA A 279 9.27 -12.25 -19.34
CA ALA A 279 10.61 -12.86 -19.34
C ALA A 279 11.75 -11.97 -18.78
N THR A 280 11.59 -10.64 -18.75
CA THR A 280 12.57 -9.71 -18.16
C THR A 280 12.30 -9.39 -16.69
N THR A 281 11.38 -10.12 -16.06
CA THR A 281 11.14 -10.12 -14.62
C THR A 281 11.55 -11.46 -14.02
N ALA A 282 11.88 -11.45 -12.72
CA ALA A 282 12.01 -12.68 -11.97
C ALA A 282 10.60 -13.26 -11.75
N THR A 283 10.14 -14.10 -12.68
CA THR A 283 8.78 -14.65 -12.65
C THR A 283 8.61 -15.56 -11.44
N ASN A 284 7.51 -15.37 -10.70
CA ASN A 284 7.21 -16.08 -9.46
C ASN A 284 6.08 -17.11 -9.59
N GLY A 285 5.46 -17.27 -10.77
CA GLY A 285 4.33 -18.19 -10.94
C GLY A 285 2.96 -17.56 -10.62
N SER A 286 2.91 -16.23 -10.50
CA SER A 286 1.66 -15.45 -10.42
C SER A 286 0.82 -15.54 -11.70
N ILE A 287 -0.49 -15.32 -11.56
CA ILE A 287 -1.44 -15.24 -12.67
C ILE A 287 -2.23 -13.93 -12.56
N ASN A 288 -2.22 -13.12 -13.64
CA ASN A 288 -2.91 -11.83 -13.69
C ASN A 288 -4.27 -11.87 -14.41
N THR A 289 -4.67 -13.02 -14.99
CA THR A 289 -5.89 -13.12 -15.81
C THR A 289 -7.15 -12.63 -15.07
N PRO A 290 -8.08 -11.93 -15.74
CA PRO A 290 -8.11 -11.66 -17.18
C PRO A 290 -7.23 -10.47 -17.61
N LEU A 291 -6.51 -9.84 -16.68
CA LEU A 291 -5.70 -8.68 -17.00
C LEU A 291 -4.48 -9.08 -17.82
N ARG A 292 -4.25 -8.36 -18.91
CA ARG A 292 -3.02 -8.46 -19.70
C ARG A 292 -1.96 -7.57 -19.07
N GLY A 293 -0.70 -8.02 -19.11
CA GLY A 293 0.40 -7.30 -18.48
C GLY A 293 1.12 -8.09 -17.39
N SER A 294 2.15 -7.44 -16.86
CA SER A 294 3.07 -7.97 -15.86
C SER A 294 3.53 -6.84 -14.94
N LYS A 295 4.07 -7.17 -13.77
CA LYS A 295 5.05 -6.32 -13.07
C LYS A 295 5.98 -5.63 -14.09
N ARG A 296 6.27 -4.35 -13.88
CA ARG A 296 7.03 -3.43 -14.75
C ARG A 296 6.37 -3.02 -16.08
N THR A 297 5.07 -3.27 -16.26
CA THR A 297 4.30 -2.75 -17.40
C THR A 297 3.19 -1.81 -16.94
N THR A 298 2.83 -0.81 -17.73
CA THR A 298 1.69 0.11 -17.45
C THR A 298 0.33 -0.44 -17.93
N LEU A 299 0.29 -1.68 -18.43
CA LEU A 299 -0.94 -2.44 -18.69
C LEU A 299 -1.65 -2.81 -17.38
N GLU A 300 -2.93 -3.19 -17.45
CA GLU A 300 -3.78 -3.51 -16.29
C GLU A 300 -3.10 -4.54 -15.37
N GLY A 301 -2.53 -5.60 -15.92
CA GLY A 301 -1.84 -6.65 -15.17
C GLY A 301 -0.54 -6.20 -14.48
N GLY A 302 -0.08 -4.97 -14.68
CA GLY A 302 1.04 -4.38 -13.95
C GLY A 302 0.64 -3.38 -12.86
N VAL A 303 -0.51 -2.71 -13.00
CA VAL A 303 -0.92 -1.59 -12.12
C VAL A 303 -2.25 -1.81 -11.39
N ARG A 304 -3.10 -2.74 -11.83
CA ARG A 304 -4.35 -3.11 -11.16
C ARG A 304 -4.11 -4.33 -10.28
N VAL A 305 -4.53 -4.24 -9.03
CA VAL A 305 -4.11 -5.15 -7.95
C VAL A 305 -5.30 -5.58 -7.10
N PRO A 306 -5.20 -6.72 -6.38
CA PRO A 306 -6.10 -7.01 -5.27
C PRO A 306 -6.12 -5.86 -4.27
N PHE A 307 -7.32 -5.36 -3.94
CA PHE A 307 -7.53 -4.18 -3.10
C PHE A 307 -8.80 -4.36 -2.26
N LEU A 308 -8.65 -4.45 -0.94
CA LEU A 308 -9.73 -4.61 0.02
C LEU A 308 -9.68 -3.50 1.07
N VAL A 309 -10.85 -3.08 1.54
CA VAL A 309 -11.00 -2.15 2.67
C VAL A 309 -12.04 -2.70 3.64
N LYS A 310 -11.72 -2.82 4.93
CA LYS A 310 -12.64 -3.26 5.97
C LYS A 310 -12.64 -2.24 7.10
N TRP A 311 -13.83 -1.83 7.51
CA TRP A 311 -14.07 -1.15 8.78
C TRP A 311 -15.50 -1.43 9.24
N PRO A 312 -15.70 -2.38 10.18
CA PRO A 312 -17.04 -2.75 10.64
C PRO A 312 -17.81 -1.54 11.17
N GLY A 313 -19.11 -1.48 10.89
CA GLY A 313 -19.98 -0.37 11.30
C GLY A 313 -19.77 0.96 10.54
N LYS A 314 -18.70 1.09 9.74
CA LYS A 314 -18.45 2.26 8.86
C LYS A 314 -18.60 1.91 7.38
N LEU A 315 -18.18 0.73 6.97
CA LEU A 315 -18.26 0.26 5.59
C LEU A 315 -19.21 -0.94 5.47
N PRO A 316 -19.93 -1.07 4.34
CA PRO A 316 -20.81 -2.21 4.12
C PRO A 316 -20.00 -3.49 3.89
N ALA A 317 -20.42 -4.58 4.51
CA ALA A 317 -19.80 -5.90 4.33
C ALA A 317 -20.22 -6.55 3.00
N GLY A 318 -19.27 -7.23 2.34
CA GLY A 318 -19.49 -8.07 1.17
C GLY A 318 -19.84 -7.28 -0.10
N LYS A 319 -19.49 -5.99 -0.17
CA LYS A 319 -19.76 -5.14 -1.34
C LYS A 319 -18.59 -5.11 -2.29
N ALA A 320 -18.89 -5.04 -3.59
CA ALA A 320 -17.93 -4.69 -4.60
C ALA A 320 -18.03 -3.19 -4.89
N TYR A 321 -16.89 -2.52 -5.04
CA TYR A 321 -16.80 -1.14 -5.48
C TYR A 321 -16.10 -1.09 -6.84
N GLU A 322 -16.78 -0.51 -7.83
CA GLU A 322 -16.39 -0.61 -9.24
C GLU A 322 -15.74 0.65 -9.80
N GLN A 323 -15.86 1.80 -9.14
CA GLN A 323 -15.16 3.00 -9.60
C GLN A 323 -13.65 2.88 -9.33
N PRO A 324 -12.78 3.50 -10.16
CA PRO A 324 -11.34 3.45 -9.97
C PRO A 324 -10.91 4.06 -8.62
N VAL A 325 -10.07 3.32 -7.90
CA VAL A 325 -9.37 3.79 -6.68
C VAL A 325 -7.89 3.50 -6.82
N ILE A 326 -7.04 4.25 -6.11
CA ILE A 326 -5.58 4.09 -6.16
C ILE A 326 -5.01 4.01 -4.76
N GLN A 327 -3.93 3.25 -4.55
CA GLN A 327 -3.33 3.05 -3.23
C GLN A 327 -2.93 4.36 -2.51
N LEU A 328 -2.77 5.48 -3.23
CA LEU A 328 -2.51 6.80 -2.64
C LEU A 328 -3.66 7.21 -1.71
N ASP A 329 -4.87 6.78 -2.05
CA ASP A 329 -6.10 7.02 -1.30
C ASP A 329 -6.05 6.37 0.08
N ALA A 330 -5.38 5.23 0.25
CA ALA A 330 -5.25 4.57 1.54
C ALA A 330 -4.60 5.51 2.57
N THR A 331 -3.63 6.32 2.15
CA THR A 331 -3.00 7.32 3.01
C THR A 331 -3.93 8.48 3.33
N ARG A 332 -4.63 9.03 2.34
CA ARG A 332 -5.58 10.13 2.59
C ARG A 332 -6.72 9.69 3.50
N THR A 333 -7.28 8.52 3.23
CA THR A 333 -8.36 7.88 3.98
C THR A 333 -7.94 7.60 5.43
N ALA A 334 -6.76 7.03 5.65
CA ALA A 334 -6.24 6.75 6.99
C ALA A 334 -6.02 8.04 7.81
N LEU A 335 -5.53 9.11 7.18
CA LEU A 335 -5.36 10.41 7.85
C LEU A 335 -6.72 11.04 8.20
N ALA A 336 -7.69 10.98 7.30
CA ALA A 336 -9.05 11.45 7.56
C ALA A 336 -9.71 10.66 8.71
N ALA A 337 -9.60 9.33 8.69
CA ALA A 337 -10.08 8.44 9.75
C ALA A 337 -9.46 8.76 11.13
N ALA A 338 -8.18 9.16 11.15
CA ALA A 338 -7.47 9.58 12.35
C ALA A 338 -7.83 11.00 12.84
N GLY A 339 -8.70 11.72 12.11
CA GLY A 339 -9.05 13.11 12.41
C GLY A 339 -7.94 14.11 12.09
N VAL A 340 -6.99 13.76 11.21
CA VAL A 340 -5.94 14.66 10.74
C VAL A 340 -6.51 15.56 9.65
N ASP A 341 -6.46 16.88 9.86
CA ASP A 341 -6.84 17.84 8.82
C ASP A 341 -5.85 17.78 7.65
N THR A 342 -6.37 17.37 6.49
CA THR A 342 -5.63 17.26 5.24
C THR A 342 -6.12 18.25 4.19
N ALA A 343 -7.13 19.08 4.49
CA ALA A 343 -7.84 19.91 3.51
C ALA A 343 -6.93 20.90 2.75
N GLY A 344 -5.78 21.27 3.33
CA GLY A 344 -4.78 22.15 2.70
C GLY A 344 -3.48 21.47 2.25
N ASP A 345 -3.32 20.14 2.39
CA ASP A 345 -2.09 19.46 1.93
C ASP A 345 -2.21 19.10 0.44
N GLU A 346 -1.88 20.08 -0.42
CA GLU A 346 -1.87 19.92 -1.89
C GLU A 346 -0.90 18.84 -2.39
N LYS A 347 0.00 18.33 -1.53
CA LYS A 347 0.88 17.22 -1.90
C LYS A 347 0.19 15.86 -1.83
N LEU A 348 -0.88 15.72 -1.07
CA LEU A 348 -1.65 14.48 -1.00
C LEU A 348 -2.56 14.41 -2.23
N GLU A 349 -2.22 13.51 -3.16
CA GLU A 349 -2.91 13.33 -4.43
C GLU A 349 -3.95 12.18 -4.39
N GLY A 350 -4.02 11.43 -3.29
CA GLY A 350 -5.14 10.52 -3.02
C GLY A 350 -6.35 11.23 -2.38
N VAL A 351 -7.52 10.59 -2.43
CA VAL A 351 -8.77 11.07 -1.83
C VAL A 351 -9.18 10.22 -0.62
N ASP A 352 -10.03 10.77 0.25
CA ASP A 352 -10.66 9.99 1.32
C ASP A 352 -11.76 9.10 0.72
N LEU A 353 -11.58 7.79 0.80
CA LEU A 353 -12.49 6.79 0.23
C LEU A 353 -13.72 6.52 1.09
N LEU A 354 -13.75 6.89 2.37
CA LEU A 354 -14.86 6.48 3.26
C LEU A 354 -16.23 6.91 2.73
N PRO A 355 -16.45 8.17 2.29
CA PRO A 355 -17.76 8.58 1.79
C PRO A 355 -18.19 7.78 0.54
N PHE A 356 -17.23 7.43 -0.31
CA PHE A 356 -17.47 6.67 -1.54
C PHE A 356 -17.79 5.20 -1.25
N LEU A 357 -16.98 4.55 -0.43
CA LEU A 357 -17.14 3.13 -0.10
C LEU A 357 -18.34 2.88 0.82
N ALA A 358 -18.74 3.87 1.63
CA ALA A 358 -19.96 3.82 2.42
C ALA A 358 -21.24 4.06 1.59
N GLY A 359 -21.12 4.54 0.35
CA GLY A 359 -22.26 4.89 -0.52
C GLY A 359 -22.90 6.24 -0.18
N GLU A 360 -22.20 7.08 0.59
CA GLU A 360 -22.63 8.45 0.91
C GLU A 360 -22.32 9.42 -0.25
N ASN A 361 -21.26 9.13 -1.02
CA ASN A 361 -20.93 9.80 -2.27
C ASN A 361 -20.92 8.78 -3.42
N ASN A 362 -21.70 9.04 -4.48
CA ASN A 362 -21.81 8.16 -5.65
C ASN A 362 -21.03 8.68 -6.87
N ASP A 363 -20.30 9.80 -6.73
CA ASP A 363 -19.40 10.29 -7.77
C ASP A 363 -18.15 9.39 -7.89
N ALA A 364 -17.42 9.52 -9.00
CA ALA A 364 -16.12 8.86 -9.12
C ALA A 364 -15.10 9.53 -8.17
N PRO A 365 -14.29 8.76 -7.42
CA PRO A 365 -13.29 9.35 -6.52
C PRO A 365 -12.20 10.12 -7.27
N HIS A 366 -11.95 9.74 -8.52
CA HIS A 366 -10.93 10.31 -9.38
C HIS A 366 -11.49 10.60 -10.77
N GLU A 367 -11.18 11.76 -11.32
CA GLU A 367 -11.45 12.06 -12.72
C GLU A 367 -10.57 11.19 -13.64
N ALA A 368 -9.28 11.09 -13.31
CA ALA A 368 -8.31 10.27 -14.02
C ALA A 368 -7.20 9.74 -13.10
N LEU A 369 -6.64 8.59 -13.46
CA LEU A 369 -5.44 8.02 -12.84
C LEU A 369 -4.30 8.00 -13.86
N PHE A 370 -3.07 8.24 -13.40
CA PHE A 370 -1.91 8.42 -14.27
C PHE A 370 -0.75 7.50 -13.90
N TRP A 371 0.03 7.12 -14.91
CA TRP A 371 1.26 6.34 -14.73
C TRP A 371 2.36 6.84 -15.66
N ARG A 372 3.58 6.85 -15.12
CA ARG A 372 4.83 7.00 -15.88
C ARG A 372 5.87 6.06 -15.32
N PHE A 373 6.54 5.32 -16.20
CA PHE A 373 7.61 4.41 -15.83
C PHE A 373 8.64 4.29 -16.95
N GLY A 374 9.70 5.10 -16.85
CA GLY A 374 10.67 5.32 -17.92
C GLY A 374 9.97 5.80 -19.19
N PRO A 375 10.14 5.11 -20.33
CA PRO A 375 9.46 5.46 -21.57
C PRO A 375 7.98 5.03 -21.61
N GLN A 376 7.50 4.27 -20.63
CA GLN A 376 6.11 3.83 -20.55
C GLN A 376 5.23 4.90 -19.91
N MET A 377 3.97 4.93 -20.32
CA MET A 377 2.94 5.82 -19.78
C MET A 377 1.58 5.12 -19.77
N ALA A 378 0.69 5.56 -18.89
CA ALA A 378 -0.74 5.32 -19.05
C ALA A 378 -1.55 6.45 -18.42
N ILE A 379 -2.77 6.63 -18.90
CA ILE A 379 -3.83 7.39 -18.25
C ILE A 379 -5.11 6.57 -18.34
N ARG A 380 -5.86 6.48 -17.25
CA ARG A 380 -7.23 5.96 -17.22
C ARG A 380 -8.17 7.10 -16.84
N GLN A 381 -9.18 7.38 -17.67
CA GLN A 381 -10.22 8.36 -17.39
C GLN A 381 -11.58 7.70 -17.67
N GLY A 382 -12.35 7.44 -16.61
CA GLY A 382 -13.52 6.55 -16.69
C GLY A 382 -13.11 5.16 -17.23
N ASP A 383 -13.75 4.73 -18.30
CA ASP A 383 -13.48 3.42 -18.92
C ASP A 383 -12.35 3.48 -19.96
N TRP A 384 -11.94 4.67 -20.40
CA TRP A 384 -10.92 4.80 -21.43
C TRP A 384 -9.52 4.76 -20.84
N LYS A 385 -8.64 3.99 -21.49
CA LYS A 385 -7.23 3.90 -21.14
C LYS A 385 -6.32 4.08 -22.35
N LEU A 386 -5.47 5.10 -22.30
CA LEU A 386 -4.38 5.32 -23.27
C LEU A 386 -3.07 4.83 -22.63
N VAL A 387 -2.29 4.02 -23.34
CA VAL A 387 -1.09 3.37 -22.78
C VAL A 387 0.05 3.22 -23.79
N LYS A 388 1.28 3.38 -23.30
CA LYS A 388 2.53 2.89 -23.93
C LYS A 388 3.22 1.98 -22.94
N TYR A 389 3.53 0.75 -23.33
CA TYR A 389 4.04 -0.28 -22.41
C TYR A 389 5.25 -1.01 -23.01
N ASP A 390 6.00 -1.76 -22.18
CA ASP A 390 7.14 -2.57 -22.64
C ASP A 390 6.66 -3.82 -23.40
N PRO A 391 6.89 -3.92 -24.73
CA PRO A 391 6.30 -5.00 -25.53
C PRO A 391 6.97 -6.36 -25.29
N VAL A 392 7.97 -6.47 -24.41
CA VAL A 392 8.50 -7.77 -23.94
C VAL A 392 7.39 -8.67 -23.37
N VAL A 393 6.35 -8.08 -22.79
CA VAL A 393 5.19 -8.84 -22.29
C VAL A 393 4.45 -9.60 -23.39
N ASP A 394 4.55 -9.12 -24.64
CA ASP A 394 3.98 -9.76 -25.83
C ASP A 394 5.05 -10.49 -26.68
N GLY A 395 6.24 -10.76 -26.11
CA GLY A 395 7.36 -11.37 -26.85
C GLY A 395 8.14 -10.41 -27.75
N GLY A 396 7.89 -9.10 -27.64
CA GLY A 396 8.63 -8.05 -28.32
C GLY A 396 9.99 -7.73 -27.70
N LYS A 397 10.62 -6.64 -28.17
CA LYS A 397 11.92 -6.15 -27.66
C LYS A 397 11.73 -5.10 -26.57
N LYS A 398 12.63 -5.09 -25.59
CA LYS A 398 12.63 -4.09 -24.50
C LYS A 398 12.52 -2.67 -25.03
N GLY A 399 11.55 -1.90 -24.55
CA GLY A 399 11.31 -0.53 -24.98
C GLY A 399 9.97 0.01 -24.49
N ALA A 400 9.31 0.79 -25.34
CA ALA A 400 7.90 1.15 -25.21
C ALA A 400 7.25 1.04 -26.60
N THR A 401 5.99 0.63 -26.65
CA THR A 401 5.16 0.70 -27.86
C THR A 401 4.85 2.15 -28.25
N ASP A 402 4.30 2.33 -29.45
CA ASP A 402 3.44 3.49 -29.72
C ASP A 402 2.19 3.48 -28.82
N ALA A 403 1.50 4.62 -28.76
CA ALA A 403 0.28 4.74 -27.96
C ALA A 403 -0.80 3.78 -28.46
N ARG A 404 -1.52 3.17 -27.51
CA ARG A 404 -2.69 2.33 -27.77
C ARG A 404 -3.84 2.78 -26.88
N LEU A 405 -5.06 2.67 -27.38
CA LEU A 405 -6.28 3.09 -26.71
C LEU A 405 -7.21 1.89 -26.54
N TYR A 406 -7.73 1.71 -25.34
CA TYR A 406 -8.67 0.63 -24.99
C TYR A 406 -9.86 1.20 -24.21
N ASN A 407 -11.03 0.56 -24.35
CA ASN A 407 -12.19 0.78 -23.50
C ASN A 407 -12.33 -0.39 -22.51
N LEU A 408 -11.97 -0.17 -21.25
CA LEU A 408 -11.90 -1.19 -20.22
C LEU A 408 -13.26 -1.75 -19.77
N ALA A 409 -14.37 -1.07 -20.09
CA ALA A 409 -15.71 -1.61 -19.82
C ALA A 409 -16.05 -2.78 -20.75
N GLU A 410 -15.49 -2.77 -21.96
CA GLU A 410 -15.72 -3.77 -23.01
C GLU A 410 -14.52 -4.72 -23.15
N ASP A 411 -13.32 -4.24 -22.84
CA ASP A 411 -12.04 -4.94 -23.03
C ASP A 411 -11.11 -4.73 -21.82
N ILE A 412 -11.40 -5.44 -20.72
CA ILE A 412 -10.54 -5.45 -19.52
C ILE A 412 -9.16 -6.07 -19.78
N SER A 413 -9.03 -6.86 -20.85
CA SER A 413 -7.81 -7.56 -21.25
C SER A 413 -6.92 -6.73 -22.17
N GLU A 414 -7.34 -5.51 -22.53
CA GLU A 414 -6.60 -4.59 -23.40
C GLU A 414 -6.16 -5.28 -24.71
N GLU A 415 -7.00 -6.12 -25.32
CA GLU A 415 -6.69 -6.84 -26.55
C GLU A 415 -6.99 -6.05 -27.82
N ASP A 416 -8.04 -5.23 -27.82
CA ASP A 416 -8.54 -4.52 -28.99
C ASP A 416 -8.17 -3.04 -28.98
N ASN A 417 -7.10 -2.69 -29.69
CA ASN A 417 -6.60 -1.33 -29.76
C ASN A 417 -7.42 -0.47 -30.73
N VAL A 418 -8.34 0.33 -30.19
CA VAL A 418 -9.30 1.17 -30.93
C VAL A 418 -8.79 2.60 -31.24
N ILE A 419 -7.48 2.82 -31.22
CA ILE A 419 -6.90 4.17 -31.38
C ILE A 419 -7.16 4.78 -32.77
N ALA A 420 -7.34 3.95 -33.80
CA ALA A 420 -7.61 4.42 -35.16
C ALA A 420 -9.09 4.82 -35.34
N GLU A 421 -9.96 4.17 -34.59
CA GLU A 421 -11.40 4.37 -34.53
C GLU A 421 -11.76 5.59 -33.67
N GLU A 422 -11.02 5.83 -32.59
CA GLU A 422 -11.27 6.90 -31.61
C GLU A 422 -10.10 7.90 -31.46
N PRO A 423 -9.66 8.55 -32.56
CA PRO A 423 -8.45 9.39 -32.55
C PRO A 423 -8.59 10.67 -31.71
N GLU A 424 -9.79 11.23 -31.59
CA GLU A 424 -10.03 12.42 -30.76
C GLU A 424 -9.95 12.09 -29.27
N LYS A 425 -10.47 10.92 -28.86
CA LYS A 425 -10.32 10.44 -27.48
C LYS A 425 -8.86 10.17 -27.12
N ALA A 426 -8.09 9.59 -28.05
CA ALA A 426 -6.66 9.42 -27.86
C ALA A 426 -5.91 10.74 -27.67
N LYS A 427 -6.25 11.79 -28.45
CA LYS A 427 -5.67 13.13 -28.30
C LYS A 427 -6.04 13.78 -26.97
N GLU A 428 -7.29 13.67 -26.55
CA GLU A 428 -7.79 14.17 -25.26
C GLU A 428 -6.98 13.56 -24.11
N LEU A 429 -6.88 12.23 -24.07
CA LEU A 429 -6.14 11.52 -23.02
C LEU A 429 -4.64 11.82 -23.04
N GLN A 430 -4.04 11.91 -24.24
CA GLN A 430 -2.65 12.29 -24.38
C GLN A 430 -2.39 13.70 -23.82
N ALA A 431 -3.26 14.67 -24.12
CA ALA A 431 -3.15 16.03 -23.60
C ALA A 431 -3.29 16.09 -22.08
N ALA A 432 -4.24 15.34 -21.51
CA ALA A 432 -4.42 15.25 -20.06
C ALA A 432 -3.19 14.62 -19.37
N TRP A 433 -2.62 13.55 -19.95
CA TRP A 433 -1.40 12.94 -19.44
C TRP A 433 -0.19 13.89 -19.53
N ASP A 434 -0.06 14.61 -20.64
CA ASP A 434 1.02 15.59 -20.84
C ASP A 434 0.93 16.74 -19.82
N GLU A 435 -0.28 17.22 -19.52
CA GLU A 435 -0.50 18.24 -18.49
C GLU A 435 -0.10 17.71 -17.10
N TRP A 436 -0.61 16.54 -16.70
CA TRP A 436 -0.23 15.92 -15.43
C TRP A 436 1.29 15.70 -15.33
N ASN A 437 1.95 15.34 -16.44
CA ASN A 437 3.36 15.06 -16.46
C ASN A 437 4.26 16.31 -16.34
N LYS A 438 3.76 17.52 -16.61
CA LYS A 438 4.54 18.78 -16.42
C LYS A 438 4.99 19.01 -14.99
N SER A 439 4.22 18.51 -14.01
CA SER A 439 4.53 18.63 -12.57
C SER A 439 5.37 17.46 -12.03
N ASN A 440 5.75 16.49 -12.88
CA ASN A 440 6.69 15.44 -12.51
C ASN A 440 8.14 15.85 -12.78
N VAL A 441 9.06 15.38 -11.94
CA VAL A 441 10.50 15.62 -12.11
C VAL A 441 11.18 14.44 -12.82
N PRO A 442 12.37 14.63 -13.43
CA PRO A 442 13.17 13.50 -13.91
C PRO A 442 13.45 12.47 -12.81
N PRO A 443 13.61 11.18 -13.15
CA PRO A 443 13.94 10.15 -12.18
C PRO A 443 15.31 10.42 -11.53
N LEU A 444 15.40 10.28 -10.21
CA LEU A 444 16.63 10.51 -9.44
C LEU A 444 17.70 9.44 -9.67
N TRP A 445 17.30 8.25 -10.14
CA TRP A 445 18.16 7.14 -10.54
C TRP A 445 17.46 6.28 -11.61
N GLY A 446 18.15 5.30 -12.19
CA GLY A 446 17.56 4.39 -13.18
C GLY A 446 17.62 4.94 -14.60
N GLN A 447 16.65 4.60 -15.45
CA GLN A 447 16.88 4.44 -16.89
C GLN A 447 17.09 5.73 -17.71
N ASN A 448 17.22 6.91 -17.08
CA ASN A 448 17.97 8.07 -17.60
C ASN A 448 18.46 9.02 -16.49
N GLY A 449 18.46 8.62 -15.22
CA GLY A 449 18.99 9.43 -14.12
C GLY A 449 20.47 9.12 -13.96
N GLU A 450 21.36 9.95 -14.55
CA GLU A 450 22.81 9.86 -14.34
C GLU A 450 23.09 9.75 -12.84
N GLY A 451 23.32 8.52 -12.37
CA GLY A 451 24.02 8.30 -11.14
C GLY A 451 25.33 9.05 -11.31
N LYS A 452 25.48 10.18 -10.60
CA LYS A 452 26.70 10.97 -10.60
C LYS A 452 27.85 9.99 -10.52
N LYS A 453 28.62 9.87 -11.60
CA LYS A 453 29.91 9.19 -11.61
C LYS A 453 30.90 9.98 -10.73
N GLN A 454 30.62 10.17 -9.44
CA GLN A 454 31.63 10.52 -8.45
C GLN A 454 32.35 9.25 -8.01
N GLY A 455 33.02 8.61 -8.96
CA GLY A 455 33.85 7.43 -8.75
C GLY A 455 35.10 7.40 -9.62
N GLN A 456 35.12 8.12 -10.75
CA GLN A 456 36.34 8.24 -11.57
C GLN A 456 37.33 9.29 -11.03
N GLY A 457 36.93 10.09 -10.04
CA GLY A 457 37.81 11.05 -9.36
C GLY A 457 38.84 10.41 -8.42
N LYS A 458 38.51 9.28 -7.76
CA LYS A 458 39.46 8.60 -6.86
C LYS A 458 40.54 7.80 -7.62
N ALA A 459 40.26 7.36 -8.85
CA ALA A 459 41.25 6.70 -9.70
C ALA A 459 42.27 7.69 -10.32
N LYS A 460 41.85 8.92 -10.65
CA LYS A 460 42.77 9.99 -11.11
C LYS A 460 43.57 10.63 -9.98
N ALA A 461 43.03 10.71 -8.75
CA ALA A 461 43.76 11.19 -7.58
C ALA A 461 44.88 10.21 -7.14
N LYS A 462 44.63 8.89 -7.17
CA LYS A 462 45.68 7.88 -6.91
C LYS A 462 46.78 7.86 -7.98
N ARG A 463 46.45 8.09 -9.26
CA ARG A 463 47.46 8.19 -10.33
C ARG A 463 48.27 9.49 -10.31
N ARG A 464 47.75 10.60 -9.76
CA ARG A 464 48.52 11.84 -9.55
C ARG A 464 49.38 11.83 -8.30
N ALA A 465 49.02 11.08 -7.26
CA ALA A 465 49.84 10.90 -6.07
C ALA A 465 51.06 9.99 -6.33
N ALA A 466 50.91 8.96 -7.19
CA ALA A 466 52.01 8.08 -7.59
C ALA A 466 52.98 8.69 -8.62
N ALA A 467 52.67 9.86 -9.20
CA ALA A 467 53.54 10.58 -10.13
C ALA A 467 54.27 11.79 -9.51
N LYS A 468 54.13 11.98 -8.19
CA LYS A 468 54.84 13.04 -7.42
C LYS A 468 55.87 12.50 -6.42
N THR A 469 56.11 11.20 -6.44
CA THR A 469 57.28 10.56 -5.82
C THR A 469 58.14 10.01 -6.94
N ASN A 470 58.85 10.92 -7.60
CA ASN A 470 60.11 10.70 -8.30
C ASN A 470 60.98 11.92 -8.05
#